data_AF-A0A2V4S1F6-F1
#
_entry.id   AF-A0A2V4S1F6-F1
#
_cell.length_a   1.000
_cell.length_b   1.000
_cell.length_c   1.000
_cell.angle_alpha   90.00
_cell.angle_beta   90.00
_cell.angle_gamma   90.00
#
_symmetry.space_group_name_H-M   'P 1'
#
loop_
_entity.id
_entity.type
_entity.pdbx_description
1 polymer ?
#
loop_
_entity_poly.entity_id
_entity_poly.type
_entity_poly.pdbx_seq_one_letter_code
_entity_poly.pdbx_strand_id
1 'polypeptide(L)'
;MMKPQRSTNDACSHHAGNAYGFGAMERLPKPVLCIPLVLQWLWLGLRYRSLTLPSVVNPAIETGGLAGESKAACLARIGQAHAPWVARTVLVSPADIPAAASMARTLGYPLVAKPDIGWCGHGVRRIDTVDGLTAYIAAFPPDASFLLQEFVPGPFEAGLFYSRGPTEARGRLIGLAIRHSPQVTGDGVRSIAALMAADPRLCSRIGHYRRALSTRGIDRVPMRGERVILGTVASLRVGGRYEDAMRLNTPALEGRVDAIARSMNGFHFGRLDVRFASEAALQRGEFRIIEINGAGSEAIQFWDPTLRLRDAYHGVFAKQDALFALAARMRADGAVPISAMALARAWWRQLRLMRRYPSSN
;
A
#
# COMPACT_ATOMS: atom_id res chain seq x y z
N MET A 1 18.33 -0.09 -6.98
CA MET A 1 18.93 1.14 -6.41
C MET A 1 18.39 2.33 -7.20
N MET A 2 17.35 3.00 -6.71
CA MET A 2 17.04 4.36 -7.21
C MET A 2 18.19 5.24 -6.73
N LYS A 3 18.87 5.90 -7.66
CA LYS A 3 19.74 7.04 -7.31
C LYS A 3 18.92 8.00 -6.43
N PRO A 4 19.48 8.56 -5.36
CA PRO A 4 18.85 9.69 -4.71
C PRO A 4 18.65 10.74 -5.81
N GLN A 5 17.40 11.15 -6.05
CA GLN A 5 17.18 12.42 -6.73
C GLN A 5 17.79 13.46 -5.81
N ARG A 6 19.00 13.93 -6.16
CA ARG A 6 19.57 15.13 -5.55
C ARG A 6 18.52 16.22 -5.75
N SER A 7 18.07 16.82 -4.65
CA SER A 7 17.21 17.99 -4.66
C SER A 7 17.97 19.12 -5.34
N THR A 8 17.66 19.42 -6.59
CA THR A 8 18.15 20.62 -7.29
C THR A 8 17.16 21.76 -7.11
N ASN A 9 16.71 22.02 -5.88
CA ASN A 9 15.87 23.18 -5.58
C ASN A 9 16.29 23.75 -4.23
N ASP A 10 17.10 24.80 -4.28
CA ASP A 10 17.41 25.70 -3.16
C ASP A 10 16.17 26.49 -2.67
N ALA A 11 14.98 26.21 -3.22
CA ALA A 11 13.73 26.89 -2.92
C ALA A 11 12.92 26.29 -1.75
N CYS A 12 13.34 25.16 -1.18
CA CYS A 12 12.60 24.55 -0.05
C CYS A 12 13.18 25.07 1.27
N SER A 13 12.77 26.27 1.68
CA SER A 13 13.14 26.85 2.97
C SER A 13 12.47 26.08 4.11
N HIS A 14 13.29 25.48 4.97
CA HIS A 14 12.82 24.75 6.15
C HIS A 14 12.30 25.71 7.22
N HIS A 15 11.05 26.14 7.12
CA HIS A 15 10.36 26.74 8.26
C HIS A 15 9.96 25.65 9.25
N ALA A 16 10.76 25.51 10.31
CA ALA A 16 10.44 24.71 11.49
C ALA A 16 9.24 25.33 12.20
N GLY A 17 8.12 24.60 12.27
CA GLY A 17 6.95 25.10 13.02
C GLY A 17 5.65 24.33 12.84
N ASN A 18 5.56 23.35 11.93
CA ASN A 18 4.29 22.65 11.73
C ASN A 18 4.36 21.18 12.18
N ALA A 19 3.43 20.79 13.06
CA ALA A 19 3.25 19.41 13.55
C ALA A 19 2.95 18.37 12.44
N TYR A 20 2.88 18.82 11.19
CA TYR A 20 2.62 18.05 9.98
C TYR A 20 3.88 17.67 9.17
N GLY A 21 5.08 17.89 9.73
CA GLY A 21 6.37 17.54 9.10
C GLY A 21 6.63 16.04 8.95
N PHE A 22 7.83 15.70 8.42
CA PHE A 22 8.29 14.31 8.28
C PHE A 22 8.46 13.60 9.63
N GLY A 23 8.04 12.34 9.72
CA GLY A 23 8.26 11.51 10.90
C GLY A 23 9.73 11.12 11.12
N ALA A 24 10.04 10.57 12.30
CA ALA A 24 11.42 10.20 12.63
C ALA A 24 12.00 9.14 11.66
N MET A 25 11.22 8.11 11.32
CA MET A 25 11.60 7.09 10.34
C MET A 25 11.79 7.68 8.93
N GLU A 26 10.97 8.66 8.54
CA GLU A 26 11.04 9.31 7.22
C GLU A 26 12.30 10.16 7.03
N ARG A 27 12.87 10.68 8.13
CA ARG A 27 14.09 11.52 8.09
C ARG A 27 15.38 10.70 7.96
N LEU A 28 15.34 9.40 8.24
CA LEU A 28 16.54 8.57 8.19
C LEU A 28 16.93 8.22 6.75
N PRO A 29 18.23 8.24 6.42
CA PRO A 29 18.71 7.63 5.18
C PRO A 29 18.28 6.16 5.11
N LYS A 30 17.84 5.70 3.93
CA LYS A 30 17.32 4.33 3.75
C LYS A 30 18.22 3.21 4.32
N PRO A 31 19.57 3.25 4.17
CA PRO A 31 20.41 2.22 4.78
C PRO A 31 20.30 2.20 6.31
N VAL A 32 20.35 3.36 6.95
CA VAL A 32 20.23 3.50 8.42
C VAL A 32 18.88 3.00 8.90
N LEU A 33 17.82 3.30 8.16
CA LEU A 33 16.48 2.80 8.42
C LEU A 33 16.42 1.26 8.37
N CYS A 34 16.98 0.66 7.32
CA CYS A 34 16.81 -0.76 7.02
C CYS A 34 17.78 -1.68 7.78
N ILE A 35 18.98 -1.24 8.15
CA ILE A 35 19.99 -2.09 8.83
C ILE A 35 19.41 -2.77 10.08
N PRO A 36 18.77 -2.06 11.03
CA PRO A 36 18.20 -2.70 12.21
C PRO A 36 17.13 -3.75 11.87
N LEU A 37 16.32 -3.49 10.84
CA LEU A 37 15.27 -4.42 10.39
C LEU A 37 15.85 -5.71 9.81
N VAL A 38 16.96 -5.59 9.06
CA VAL A 38 17.68 -6.74 8.51
C VAL A 38 18.37 -7.54 9.61
N LEU A 39 19.03 -6.87 10.56
CA LEU A 39 19.67 -7.53 11.69
C LEU A 39 18.67 -8.33 12.55
N GLN A 40 17.51 -7.75 12.84
CA GLN A 40 16.42 -8.44 13.54
C GLN A 40 15.95 -9.66 12.74
N TRP A 41 15.74 -9.53 11.42
CA TRP A 41 15.33 -10.66 10.58
C TRP A 41 16.38 -11.79 10.55
N LEU A 42 17.67 -11.45 10.48
CA LEU A 42 18.76 -12.43 10.52
C LEU A 42 18.82 -13.14 11.88
N TRP A 43 18.66 -12.40 12.98
CA TRP A 43 18.61 -12.95 14.32
C TRP A 43 17.41 -13.91 14.51
N LEU A 44 16.22 -13.51 14.07
CA LEU A 44 15.03 -14.38 14.07
C LEU A 44 15.24 -15.61 13.17
N GLY A 45 15.84 -15.42 12.00
CA GLY A 45 16.21 -16.50 11.09
C GLY A 45 17.15 -17.52 11.73
N LEU A 46 18.12 -17.07 12.52
CA LEU A 46 19.01 -17.93 13.30
C LEU A 46 18.24 -18.64 14.43
N ARG A 47 17.48 -17.88 15.24
CA ARG A 47 16.68 -18.38 16.36
C ARG A 47 15.71 -19.48 15.94
N TYR A 48 15.03 -19.29 14.81
CA TYR A 48 14.05 -20.23 14.28
C TYR A 48 14.62 -21.17 13.20
N ARG A 49 15.93 -21.10 12.94
CA ARG A 49 16.67 -21.96 11.99
C ARG A 49 16.14 -21.92 10.55
N SER A 50 15.59 -20.80 10.11
CA SER A 50 15.15 -20.59 8.73
C SER A 50 14.87 -19.11 8.45
N LEU A 51 15.58 -18.54 7.47
CA LEU A 51 15.39 -17.16 7.00
C LEU A 51 14.08 -16.95 6.22
N THR A 52 13.52 -18.04 5.68
CA THR A 52 12.30 -18.04 4.86
C THR A 52 11.09 -18.55 5.65
N LEU A 53 11.24 -18.82 6.95
CA LEU A 53 10.17 -19.39 7.78
C LEU A 53 8.83 -18.65 7.63
N PRO A 54 8.77 -17.31 7.61
CA PRO A 54 7.53 -16.58 7.43
C PRO A 54 6.73 -16.91 6.15
N SER A 55 7.34 -17.56 5.15
CA SER A 55 6.63 -17.92 3.92
C SER A 55 5.49 -18.91 4.15
N VAL A 56 5.47 -19.61 5.29
CA VAL A 56 4.46 -20.63 5.60
C VAL A 56 3.15 -20.05 6.11
N VAL A 57 3.11 -18.78 6.52
CA VAL A 57 1.93 -18.24 7.22
C VAL A 57 0.74 -18.01 6.30
N ASN A 58 0.96 -17.89 4.99
CA ASN A 58 -0.13 -17.81 4.01
C ASN A 58 0.12 -18.83 2.89
N PRO A 59 -0.06 -20.15 3.11
CA PRO A 59 0.39 -21.19 2.18
C PRO A 59 -0.17 -21.07 0.77
N ALA A 60 -1.30 -20.40 0.62
CA ALA A 60 -1.99 -20.25 -0.65
C ALA A 60 -1.74 -18.89 -1.34
N ILE A 61 -0.79 -18.10 -0.81
CA ILE A 61 -0.24 -16.90 -1.44
C ILE A 61 1.20 -17.20 -1.85
N GLU A 62 1.61 -16.78 -3.05
CA GLU A 62 2.98 -16.97 -3.53
C GLU A 62 4.00 -16.44 -2.50
N THR A 63 4.95 -17.28 -2.10
CA THR A 63 5.94 -17.03 -1.03
C THR A 63 5.37 -16.67 0.36
N GLY A 64 4.10 -16.97 0.63
CA GLY A 64 3.40 -16.47 1.83
C GLY A 64 3.09 -14.97 1.76
N GLY A 65 3.31 -14.35 0.60
CA GLY A 65 3.27 -12.91 0.37
C GLY A 65 4.46 -12.16 0.95
N LEU A 66 5.64 -12.80 0.94
CA LEU A 66 6.91 -12.12 1.23
C LEU A 66 7.43 -11.34 0.02
N ALA A 67 7.21 -11.88 -1.18
CA ALA A 67 7.57 -11.27 -2.45
C ALA A 67 6.80 -11.88 -3.62
N GLY A 68 6.49 -11.05 -4.60
CA GLY A 68 6.06 -11.47 -5.92
C GLY A 68 4.58 -11.81 -6.03
N GLU A 69 3.79 -11.63 -4.96
CA GLU A 69 2.38 -11.99 -4.97
C GLU A 69 1.57 -11.24 -6.04
N SER A 70 0.66 -11.98 -6.68
CA SER A 70 -0.34 -11.43 -7.59
C SER A 70 -1.49 -10.81 -6.79
N LYS A 71 -1.78 -9.54 -7.02
CA LYS A 71 -2.92 -8.84 -6.40
C LYS A 71 -4.24 -9.46 -6.83
N ALA A 72 -4.37 -9.81 -8.12
CA ALA A 72 -5.56 -10.47 -8.63
C ALA A 72 -5.78 -11.82 -7.94
N ALA A 73 -4.72 -12.63 -7.82
CA ALA A 73 -4.80 -13.91 -7.12
C ALA A 73 -5.22 -13.72 -5.66
N CYS A 74 -4.65 -12.74 -4.94
CA CYS A 74 -4.99 -12.49 -3.53
C CYS A 74 -6.46 -12.05 -3.35
N LEU A 75 -6.96 -11.15 -4.22
CA LEU A 75 -8.36 -10.70 -4.17
C LEU A 75 -9.34 -11.83 -4.49
N ALA A 76 -9.00 -12.69 -5.46
CA ALA A 76 -9.82 -13.85 -5.85
C ALA A 76 -9.95 -14.91 -4.74
N ARG A 77 -9.12 -14.86 -3.69
CA ARG A 77 -9.24 -15.75 -2.53
C ARG A 77 -10.35 -15.35 -1.56
N ILE A 78 -10.85 -14.11 -1.65
CA ILE A 78 -11.93 -13.65 -0.78
C ILE A 78 -13.19 -14.43 -1.15
N GLY A 79 -13.83 -15.06 -0.18
CA GLY A 79 -15.01 -15.89 -0.42
C GLY A 79 -16.15 -15.06 -1.04
N GLN A 80 -16.91 -15.68 -1.95
CA GLN A 80 -17.95 -15.00 -2.75
C GLN A 80 -18.98 -14.24 -1.91
N ALA A 81 -19.30 -14.75 -0.70
CA ALA A 81 -20.20 -14.07 0.24
C ALA A 81 -19.70 -12.68 0.67
N HIS A 82 -18.40 -12.40 0.53
CA HIS A 82 -17.77 -11.13 0.86
C HIS A 82 -17.47 -10.25 -0.37
N ALA A 83 -17.85 -10.67 -1.58
CA ALA A 83 -17.66 -9.87 -2.80
C ALA A 83 -18.18 -8.41 -2.70
N PRO A 84 -19.30 -8.10 -2.00
CA PRO A 84 -19.72 -6.70 -1.82
C PRO A 84 -18.73 -5.80 -1.06
N TRP A 85 -17.77 -6.39 -0.34
CA TRP A 85 -16.72 -5.66 0.38
C TRP A 85 -15.46 -5.47 -0.47
N VAL A 86 -15.43 -5.95 -1.71
CA VAL A 86 -14.24 -5.91 -2.58
C VAL A 86 -14.52 -5.00 -3.77
N ALA A 87 -13.56 -4.17 -4.14
CA ALA A 87 -13.63 -3.38 -5.37
C ALA A 87 -13.68 -4.32 -6.59
N ARG A 88 -14.65 -4.12 -7.49
CA ARG A 88 -14.74 -4.88 -8.75
C ARG A 88 -13.44 -4.73 -9.51
N THR A 89 -12.84 -5.86 -9.84
CA THR A 89 -11.49 -5.95 -10.38
C THR A 89 -11.45 -6.98 -11.50
N VAL A 90 -10.76 -6.66 -12.58
CA VAL A 90 -10.46 -7.57 -13.68
C VAL A 90 -8.96 -7.59 -13.92
N LEU A 91 -8.40 -8.79 -14.12
CA LEU A 91 -7.02 -8.98 -14.53
C LEU A 91 -6.94 -8.87 -16.05
N VAL A 92 -5.99 -8.08 -16.55
CA VAL A 92 -5.62 -8.00 -17.95
C VAL A 92 -4.27 -8.68 -18.09
N SER A 93 -4.27 -9.91 -18.62
CA SER A 93 -3.03 -10.59 -19.01
C SER A 93 -2.51 -10.06 -20.36
N PRO A 94 -1.27 -10.38 -20.76
CA PRO A 94 -0.77 -10.06 -22.10
C PRO A 94 -1.72 -10.47 -23.24
N ALA A 95 -2.39 -11.61 -23.10
CA ALA A 95 -3.35 -12.11 -24.10
C ALA A 95 -4.66 -11.31 -24.11
N ASP A 96 -5.02 -10.65 -23.01
CA ASP A 96 -6.28 -9.92 -22.83
C ASP A 96 -6.17 -8.44 -23.22
N ILE A 97 -4.98 -7.94 -23.59
CA ILE A 97 -4.78 -6.54 -23.95
C ILE A 97 -5.79 -6.05 -25.00
N PRO A 98 -6.11 -6.81 -26.08
CA PRO A 98 -7.13 -6.39 -27.05
C PRO A 98 -8.54 -6.22 -26.44
N ALA A 99 -8.85 -6.95 -25.36
CA ALA A 99 -10.14 -6.90 -24.68
C ALA A 99 -10.20 -5.86 -23.55
N ALA A 100 -9.07 -5.25 -23.17
CA ALA A 100 -8.95 -4.37 -22.00
C ALA A 100 -9.92 -3.18 -22.04
N ALA A 101 -10.15 -2.58 -23.20
CA ALA A 101 -11.12 -1.48 -23.37
C ALA A 101 -12.57 -1.95 -23.11
N SER A 102 -12.92 -3.17 -23.51
CA SER A 102 -14.24 -3.73 -23.23
C SER A 102 -14.42 -4.02 -21.74
N MET A 103 -13.40 -4.61 -21.12
CA MET A 103 -13.37 -4.87 -19.68
C MET A 103 -13.51 -3.56 -18.88
N ALA A 104 -12.79 -2.50 -19.26
CA ALA A 104 -12.90 -1.18 -18.64
C ALA A 104 -14.32 -0.62 -18.65
N ARG A 105 -15.05 -0.78 -19.77
CA ARG A 105 -16.46 -0.32 -19.88
C ARG A 105 -17.37 -1.03 -18.88
N THR A 106 -17.11 -2.29 -18.53
CA THR A 106 -17.91 -3.02 -17.51
C THR A 106 -17.72 -2.47 -16.09
N LEU A 107 -16.56 -1.87 -15.82
CA LEU A 107 -16.26 -1.23 -14.54
C LEU A 107 -16.79 0.21 -14.50
N GLY A 108 -16.71 0.92 -15.63
CA GLY A 108 -17.00 2.34 -15.74
C GLY A 108 -15.80 3.23 -15.41
N TYR A 109 -15.83 4.47 -15.89
CA TYR A 109 -14.83 5.49 -15.56
C TYR A 109 -15.37 6.44 -14.47
N PRO A 110 -14.50 6.96 -13.58
CA PRO A 110 -13.06 6.68 -13.49
C PRO A 110 -12.77 5.27 -12.96
N LEU A 111 -11.62 4.72 -13.32
CA LEU A 111 -11.10 3.44 -12.81
C LEU A 111 -9.62 3.56 -12.39
N VAL A 112 -9.09 2.53 -11.75
CA VAL A 112 -7.68 2.40 -11.40
C VAL A 112 -7.04 1.30 -12.22
N ALA A 113 -5.98 1.63 -12.95
CA ALA A 113 -5.08 0.65 -13.56
C ALA A 113 -3.86 0.46 -12.63
N LYS A 114 -3.51 -0.78 -12.29
CA LYS A 114 -2.35 -1.07 -11.43
C LYS A 114 -1.65 -2.37 -11.80
N PRO A 115 -0.31 -2.46 -11.69
CA PRO A 115 0.38 -3.71 -11.94
C PRO A 115 -0.07 -4.82 -10.99
N ASP A 116 -0.18 -6.05 -11.51
CA ASP A 116 -0.57 -7.21 -10.69
C ASP A 116 0.47 -7.49 -9.60
N ILE A 117 1.74 -7.43 -9.94
CA ILE A 117 2.86 -7.61 -9.01
C ILE A 117 3.49 -6.24 -8.71
N GLY A 118 3.86 -5.97 -7.45
CA GLY A 118 4.54 -4.72 -7.09
C GLY A 118 3.99 -4.05 -5.83
N TRP A 119 4.73 -3.06 -5.31
CA TRP A 119 4.38 -2.34 -4.07
C TRP A 119 4.52 -0.82 -4.22
N CYS A 120 4.18 -0.06 -3.16
CA CYS A 120 4.36 1.40 -3.06
C CYS A 120 3.70 2.22 -4.19
N GLY A 121 2.65 1.67 -4.79
CA GLY A 121 1.88 2.31 -5.85
C GLY A 121 2.66 2.56 -7.15
N HIS A 122 3.78 1.87 -7.39
CA HIS A 122 4.47 1.95 -8.69
C HIS A 122 3.54 1.47 -9.81
N GLY A 123 3.49 2.20 -10.93
CA GLY A 123 2.60 1.87 -12.04
C GLY A 123 1.12 2.11 -11.79
N VAL A 124 0.69 2.55 -10.60
CA VAL A 124 -0.73 2.79 -10.32
C VAL A 124 -1.18 4.11 -10.96
N ARG A 125 -2.23 4.06 -11.77
CA ARG A 125 -2.88 5.25 -12.32
C ARG A 125 -4.39 5.23 -12.15
N ARG A 126 -4.97 6.38 -11.79
CA ARG A 126 -6.37 6.66 -12.07
C ARG A 126 -6.51 7.00 -13.55
N ILE A 127 -7.47 6.34 -14.18
CA ILE A 127 -7.83 6.50 -15.58
C ILE A 127 -9.22 7.11 -15.62
N ASP A 128 -9.33 8.31 -16.17
CA ASP A 128 -10.59 9.04 -16.28
C ASP A 128 -11.27 8.85 -17.66
N THR A 129 -10.53 8.42 -18.68
CA THR A 129 -11.02 8.30 -20.07
C THR A 129 -10.47 7.08 -20.81
N VAL A 130 -11.08 6.75 -21.95
CA VAL A 130 -10.61 5.70 -22.88
C VAL A 130 -9.19 6.00 -23.36
N ASP A 131 -8.91 7.23 -23.79
CA ASP A 131 -7.57 7.63 -24.24
C ASP A 131 -6.52 7.47 -23.13
N GLY A 132 -6.90 7.76 -21.88
CA GLY A 132 -6.05 7.52 -20.72
C GLY A 132 -5.69 6.04 -20.54
N LEU A 133 -6.63 5.13 -20.81
CA LEU A 133 -6.38 3.69 -20.78
C LEU A 133 -5.45 3.26 -21.92
N THR A 134 -5.70 3.75 -23.14
CA THR A 134 -4.83 3.47 -24.30
C THR A 134 -3.39 3.91 -24.03
N ALA A 135 -3.21 5.11 -23.47
CA ALA A 135 -1.89 5.63 -23.11
C ALA A 135 -1.23 4.82 -21.97
N TYR A 136 -2.01 4.27 -21.04
CA TYR A 136 -1.49 3.37 -20.01
C TYR A 136 -0.99 2.06 -20.60
N ILE A 137 -1.81 1.40 -21.44
CA ILE A 137 -1.48 0.13 -22.11
C ILE A 137 -0.21 0.28 -22.96
N ALA A 138 -0.12 1.35 -23.76
CA ALA A 138 1.05 1.60 -24.60
C ALA A 138 2.36 1.79 -23.80
N ALA A 139 2.26 2.30 -22.57
CA ALA A 139 3.41 2.50 -21.69
C ALA A 139 3.67 1.32 -20.73
N PHE A 140 2.78 0.31 -20.69
CA PHE A 140 2.89 -0.82 -19.80
C PHE A 140 3.71 -1.96 -20.43
N PRO A 141 4.51 -2.72 -19.65
CA PRO A 141 5.26 -3.85 -20.19
C PRO A 141 4.35 -4.90 -20.85
N PRO A 142 4.56 -5.26 -22.13
CA PRO A 142 3.65 -6.13 -22.87
C PRO A 142 3.65 -7.59 -22.39
N ASP A 143 4.70 -8.01 -21.68
CA ASP A 143 4.87 -9.34 -21.08
C ASP A 143 4.41 -9.41 -19.61
N ALA A 144 3.73 -8.37 -19.11
CA ALA A 144 3.27 -8.30 -17.74
C ALA A 144 1.76 -8.07 -17.65
N SER A 145 1.17 -8.52 -16.54
CA SER A 145 -0.26 -8.32 -16.26
C SER A 145 -0.51 -7.09 -15.38
N PHE A 146 -1.68 -6.49 -15.55
CA PHE A 146 -2.19 -5.42 -14.71
C PHE A 146 -3.67 -5.63 -14.40
N LEU A 147 -4.15 -4.95 -13.37
CA LEU A 147 -5.55 -4.94 -12.97
C LEU A 147 -6.18 -3.67 -13.50
N LEU A 148 -7.42 -3.78 -13.98
CA LEU A 148 -8.37 -2.69 -14.00
C LEU A 148 -9.31 -2.90 -12.82
N GLN A 149 -9.46 -1.87 -11.99
CA GLN A 149 -10.27 -1.92 -10.78
C GLN A 149 -11.17 -0.70 -10.75
N GLU A 150 -12.43 -0.85 -10.37
CA GLU A 150 -13.33 0.31 -10.23
C GLU A 150 -12.73 1.34 -9.25
N PHE A 151 -12.95 2.62 -9.53
CA PHE A 151 -12.51 3.65 -8.59
C PHE A 151 -13.49 3.73 -7.42
N VAL A 152 -13.07 3.24 -6.25
CA VAL A 152 -13.87 3.35 -5.04
C VAL A 152 -13.79 4.78 -4.48
N PRO A 153 -14.93 5.50 -4.37
CA PRO A 153 -14.97 6.86 -3.83
C PRO A 153 -14.75 6.87 -2.31
N GLY A 154 -14.55 8.06 -1.75
CA GLY A 154 -14.29 8.26 -0.33
C GLY A 154 -12.88 8.82 -0.12
N PRO A 155 -12.70 9.76 0.82
CA PRO A 155 -11.45 10.50 0.94
C PRO A 155 -10.35 9.71 1.65
N PHE A 156 -10.70 8.59 2.30
CA PHE A 156 -9.78 7.88 3.17
C PHE A 156 -9.41 6.49 2.65
N GLU A 157 -8.16 6.12 2.90
CA GLU A 157 -7.60 4.80 2.70
C GLU A 157 -7.00 4.32 4.03
N ALA A 158 -7.13 3.04 4.36
CA ALA A 158 -6.52 2.46 5.55
C ALA A 158 -5.88 1.11 5.25
N GLY A 159 -4.81 0.79 5.96
CA GLY A 159 -4.26 -0.56 6.04
C GLY A 159 -4.68 -1.22 7.35
N LEU A 160 -5.41 -2.33 7.24
CA LEU A 160 -5.91 -3.13 8.36
C LEU A 160 -5.05 -4.37 8.48
N PHE A 161 -4.15 -4.39 9.45
CA PHE A 161 -3.19 -5.47 9.66
C PHE A 161 -3.79 -6.54 10.56
N TYR A 162 -3.91 -7.76 10.04
CA TYR A 162 -4.62 -8.87 10.65
C TYR A 162 -3.68 -10.03 10.99
N SER A 163 -3.96 -10.71 12.10
CA SER A 163 -3.28 -11.93 12.50
C SER A 163 -4.25 -12.94 13.12
N ARG A 164 -4.10 -14.23 12.75
CA ARG A 164 -4.83 -15.37 13.32
C ARG A 164 -3.96 -16.62 13.35
N GLY A 165 -3.86 -17.25 14.51
CA GLY A 165 -3.23 -18.57 14.67
C GLY A 165 -3.93 -19.67 13.87
N PRO A 166 -3.24 -20.79 13.56
CA PRO A 166 -3.85 -21.90 12.81
C PRO A 166 -5.04 -22.52 13.55
N THR A 167 -4.96 -22.61 14.87
CA THR A 167 -6.00 -23.17 15.75
C THR A 167 -6.92 -22.11 16.37
N GLU A 168 -6.68 -20.82 16.12
CA GLU A 168 -7.50 -19.75 16.68
C GLU A 168 -8.82 -19.62 15.89
N ALA A 169 -9.93 -19.65 16.61
CA ALA A 169 -11.27 -19.53 16.04
C ALA A 169 -11.55 -18.13 15.45
N ARG A 170 -10.88 -17.10 15.97
CA ARG A 170 -10.97 -15.71 15.54
C ARG A 170 -9.58 -15.09 15.51
N GLY A 171 -9.31 -14.26 14.52
CA GLY A 171 -8.14 -13.40 14.48
C GLY A 171 -8.40 -12.03 15.10
N ARG A 172 -7.39 -11.18 15.00
CA ARG A 172 -7.40 -9.81 15.56
C ARG A 172 -6.69 -8.82 14.66
N LEU A 173 -7.06 -7.55 14.78
CA LEU A 173 -6.29 -6.46 14.20
C LEU A 173 -5.08 -6.15 15.08
N ILE A 174 -3.89 -6.28 14.50
CA ILE A 174 -2.60 -5.97 15.15
C ILE A 174 -2.02 -4.63 14.67
N GLY A 175 -2.72 -3.94 13.79
CA GLY A 175 -2.35 -2.63 13.26
C GLY A 175 -3.46 -2.03 12.42
N LEU A 176 -3.63 -0.70 12.52
CA LEU A 176 -4.58 0.06 11.74
C LEU A 176 -3.91 1.39 11.42
N ALA A 177 -3.68 1.65 10.14
CA ALA A 177 -3.10 2.92 9.72
C ALA A 177 -4.01 3.62 8.72
N ILE A 178 -4.30 4.90 8.93
CA ILE A 178 -4.93 5.76 7.92
C ILE A 178 -3.83 6.31 7.01
N ARG A 179 -4.07 6.24 5.70
CA ARG A 179 -3.24 6.89 4.69
C ARG A 179 -3.93 8.15 4.22
N HIS A 180 -3.30 9.27 4.52
CA HIS A 180 -3.69 10.58 4.02
C HIS A 180 -3.07 10.79 2.65
N SER A 181 -3.92 10.95 1.63
CA SER A 181 -3.46 11.28 0.29
C SER A 181 -2.70 12.61 0.29
N PRO A 182 -1.69 12.77 -0.59
CA PRO A 182 -1.02 14.05 -0.81
C PRO A 182 -2.07 15.12 -1.13
N GLN A 183 -2.09 16.21 -0.37
CA GLN A 183 -3.12 17.24 -0.47
C GLN A 183 -2.59 18.61 -0.07
N VAL A 184 -3.22 19.66 -0.57
CA VAL A 184 -3.06 21.04 -0.07
C VAL A 184 -4.39 21.56 0.46
N THR A 185 -4.33 22.52 1.38
CA THR A 185 -5.51 23.25 1.86
C THR A 185 -5.45 24.68 1.35
N GLY A 186 -6.49 25.11 0.65
CA GLY A 186 -6.58 26.47 0.13
C GLY A 186 -6.60 27.51 1.25
N ASP A 187 -5.95 28.64 0.99
CA ASP A 187 -6.01 29.84 1.84
C ASP A 187 -6.77 30.99 1.16
N GLY A 188 -7.27 30.76 -0.06
CA GLY A 188 -7.96 31.74 -0.90
C GLY A 188 -7.04 32.69 -1.65
N VAL A 189 -5.71 32.54 -1.56
CA VAL A 189 -4.73 33.49 -2.13
C VAL A 189 -3.70 32.78 -3.01
N ARG A 190 -3.08 31.70 -2.52
CA ARG A 190 -2.01 30.98 -3.22
C ARG A 190 -2.58 29.92 -4.15
N SER A 191 -1.94 29.75 -5.32
CA SER A 191 -2.23 28.63 -6.21
C SER A 191 -1.85 27.28 -5.58
N ILE A 192 -2.38 26.18 -6.11
CA ILE A 192 -1.98 24.83 -5.69
C ILE A 192 -0.45 24.67 -5.80
N ALA A 193 0.16 25.12 -6.89
CA ALA A 193 1.61 25.09 -7.07
C ALA A 193 2.37 25.83 -5.96
N ALA A 194 1.90 27.02 -5.57
CA ALA A 194 2.51 27.82 -4.51
C ALA A 194 2.30 27.20 -3.11
N LEU A 195 1.12 26.64 -2.85
CA LEU A 195 0.83 25.90 -1.62
C LEU A 195 1.75 24.67 -1.49
N MET A 196 1.95 23.94 -2.59
CA MET A 196 2.88 22.81 -2.62
C MET A 196 4.34 23.23 -2.40
N ALA A 197 4.76 24.37 -2.96
CA ALA A 197 6.11 24.89 -2.79
C ALA A 197 6.41 25.25 -1.33
N ALA A 198 5.40 25.73 -0.60
CA ALA A 198 5.50 26.04 0.82
C ALA A 198 5.38 24.80 1.74
N ASP A 199 4.97 23.65 1.21
CA ASP A 199 4.80 22.42 2.00
C ASP A 199 6.09 21.57 1.95
N PRO A 200 6.74 21.30 3.09
CA PRO A 200 7.97 20.52 3.14
C PRO A 200 7.86 19.10 2.56
N ARG A 201 6.68 18.48 2.59
CA ARG A 201 6.42 17.15 2.01
C ARG A 201 6.18 17.22 0.51
N LEU A 202 5.74 18.35 -0.03
CA LEU A 202 5.32 18.45 -1.43
C LEU A 202 6.28 19.26 -2.31
N CYS A 203 7.10 20.14 -1.74
CA CYS A 203 7.97 21.07 -2.48
C CYS A 203 8.86 20.35 -3.51
N SER A 204 9.46 19.22 -3.12
CA SER A 204 10.35 18.43 -3.99
C SER A 204 9.60 17.58 -5.04
N ARG A 205 8.26 17.60 -5.02
CA ARG A 205 7.38 16.75 -5.84
C ARG A 205 6.54 17.54 -6.84
N ILE A 206 6.68 18.87 -6.89
CA ILE A 206 5.93 19.73 -7.82
C ILE A 206 6.05 19.25 -9.27
N GLY A 207 7.25 18.86 -9.72
CA GLY A 207 7.44 18.35 -11.09
C GLY A 207 6.62 17.10 -11.42
N HIS A 208 6.42 16.22 -10.43
CA HIS A 208 5.56 15.04 -10.57
C HIS A 208 4.10 15.43 -10.76
N TYR A 209 3.61 16.36 -9.92
CA TYR A 209 2.21 16.77 -9.93
C TYR A 209 1.86 17.77 -11.02
N ARG A 210 2.80 18.57 -11.52
CA ARG A 210 2.58 19.41 -12.72
C ARG A 210 2.11 18.58 -13.90
N ARG A 211 2.67 17.38 -14.08
CA ARG A 211 2.26 16.45 -15.14
C ARG A 211 0.92 15.78 -14.83
N ALA A 212 0.67 15.41 -13.57
CA ALA A 212 -0.55 14.71 -13.17
C ALA A 212 -1.79 15.63 -13.09
N LEU A 213 -1.59 16.90 -12.75
CA LEU A 213 -2.62 17.91 -12.54
C LEU A 213 -2.71 18.95 -13.67
N SER A 214 -1.97 18.77 -14.77
CA SER A 214 -2.00 19.72 -15.90
C SER A 214 -3.42 19.98 -16.40
N THR A 215 -4.28 18.96 -16.41
CA THR A 215 -5.70 19.07 -16.77
C THR A 215 -6.61 19.48 -15.63
N ARG A 216 -6.13 19.44 -14.37
CA ARG A 216 -6.90 19.78 -13.16
C ARG A 216 -6.57 21.18 -12.60
N GLY A 217 -5.71 21.94 -13.29
CA GLY A 217 -5.39 23.33 -12.99
C GLY A 217 -4.49 23.50 -11.77
N ILE A 218 -3.21 23.13 -11.88
CA ILE A 218 -2.23 23.33 -10.78
C ILE A 218 -2.02 24.82 -10.42
N ASP A 219 -2.36 25.72 -11.33
CA ASP A 219 -2.29 27.18 -11.11
C ASP A 219 -3.58 27.76 -10.51
N ARG A 220 -4.61 26.93 -10.31
CA ARG A 220 -5.86 27.33 -9.62
C ARG A 220 -5.56 27.73 -8.18
N VAL A 221 -6.23 28.79 -7.72
CA VAL A 221 -6.28 29.20 -6.31
C VAL A 221 -7.49 28.53 -5.64
N PRO A 222 -7.29 27.56 -4.72
CA PRO A 222 -8.41 26.93 -4.01
C PRO A 222 -8.99 27.88 -2.96
N MET A 223 -10.29 27.73 -2.68
CA MET A 223 -10.96 28.53 -1.65
C MET A 223 -10.36 28.25 -0.26
N ARG A 224 -10.49 29.21 0.65
CA ARG A 224 -10.06 29.02 2.04
C ARG A 224 -10.73 27.78 2.65
N GLY A 225 -9.92 26.84 3.13
CA GLY A 225 -10.38 25.58 3.73
C GLY A 225 -10.68 24.46 2.72
N GLU A 226 -10.62 24.73 1.41
CA GLU A 226 -10.80 23.69 0.39
C GLU A 226 -9.62 22.71 0.42
N ARG A 227 -9.90 21.41 0.59
CA ARG A 227 -8.88 20.35 0.50
C ARG A 227 -8.79 19.84 -0.93
N VAL A 228 -7.63 20.03 -1.54
CA VAL A 228 -7.34 19.56 -2.90
C VAL A 228 -6.45 18.33 -2.84
N ILE A 229 -6.98 17.17 -3.24
CA ILE A 229 -6.22 15.92 -3.35
C ILE A 229 -5.38 15.94 -4.63
N LEU A 230 -4.07 15.76 -4.50
CA LEU A 230 -3.11 15.92 -5.59
C LEU A 230 -2.90 14.66 -6.42
N GLY A 231 -3.15 13.48 -5.86
CA GLY A 231 -2.90 12.21 -6.56
C GLY A 231 -3.71 11.06 -6.02
N THR A 232 -3.76 9.97 -6.79
CA THR A 232 -4.54 8.78 -6.47
C THR A 232 -3.87 7.94 -5.39
N VAL A 233 -2.54 7.87 -5.44
CA VAL A 233 -1.73 7.02 -4.56
C VAL A 233 -1.51 7.70 -3.20
N ALA A 234 -1.98 7.09 -2.12
CA ALA A 234 -1.72 7.55 -0.75
C ALA A 234 -0.43 6.91 -0.20
N SER A 235 0.76 7.28 -0.73
CA SER A 235 2.04 6.75 -0.25
C SER A 235 3.06 7.83 0.13
N LEU A 236 3.94 7.54 1.09
CA LEU A 236 5.03 8.44 1.50
C LEU A 236 5.91 8.87 0.32
N ARG A 237 6.10 7.97 -0.67
CA ARG A 237 6.84 8.25 -1.92
C ARG A 237 6.33 9.50 -2.62
N VAL A 238 5.01 9.66 -2.70
CA VAL A 238 4.36 10.79 -3.39
C VAL A 238 3.94 11.91 -2.44
N GLY A 239 4.36 11.87 -1.17
CA GLY A 239 4.06 12.92 -0.19
C GLY A 239 2.78 12.68 0.60
N GLY A 240 2.29 11.44 0.62
CA GLY A 240 1.24 11.03 1.55
C GLY A 240 1.78 10.96 2.97
N ARG A 241 0.89 10.75 3.93
CA ARG A 241 1.22 10.61 5.36
C ARG A 241 0.46 9.43 5.95
N TYR A 242 1.11 8.72 6.86
CA TYR A 242 0.47 7.64 7.62
C TYR A 242 0.17 8.12 9.04
N GLU A 243 -0.93 7.63 9.59
CA GLU A 243 -1.38 7.89 10.96
C GLU A 243 -1.70 6.53 11.60
N ASP A 244 -1.13 6.26 12.76
CA ASP A 244 -1.57 5.15 13.60
C ASP A 244 -2.95 5.47 14.13
N ALA A 245 -3.90 4.64 13.74
CA ALA A 245 -5.31 4.85 14.00
C ALA A 245 -5.92 3.63 14.70
N MET A 246 -5.14 2.86 15.47
CA MET A 246 -5.64 1.75 16.28
C MET A 246 -6.79 2.14 17.22
N ARG A 247 -6.92 3.43 17.59
CA ARG A 247 -8.09 3.98 18.30
C ARG A 247 -9.44 3.74 17.59
N LEU A 248 -9.42 3.49 16.28
CA LEU A 248 -10.62 3.21 15.48
C LEU A 248 -10.97 1.71 15.45
N ASN A 249 -10.15 0.85 16.04
CA ASN A 249 -10.48 -0.56 16.13
C ASN A 249 -11.70 -0.73 17.05
N THR A 250 -12.75 -1.35 16.53
CA THR A 250 -13.96 -1.72 17.26
C THR A 250 -14.24 -3.20 17.06
N PRO A 251 -15.04 -3.85 17.93
CA PRO A 251 -15.46 -5.24 17.70
C PRO A 251 -16.16 -5.46 16.36
N ALA A 252 -16.90 -4.46 15.85
CA ALA A 252 -17.58 -4.53 14.56
C ALA A 252 -16.58 -4.52 13.38
N LEU A 253 -15.58 -3.62 13.42
CA LEU A 253 -14.52 -3.57 12.42
C LEU A 253 -13.70 -4.87 12.43
N GLU A 254 -13.22 -5.29 13.60
CA GLU A 254 -12.42 -6.51 13.74
C GLU A 254 -13.22 -7.75 13.30
N GLY A 255 -14.49 -7.86 13.72
CA GLY A 255 -15.36 -8.96 13.30
C GLY A 255 -15.59 -9.02 11.79
N ARG A 256 -15.73 -7.86 11.12
CA ARG A 256 -15.80 -7.80 9.64
C ARG A 256 -14.51 -8.31 9.01
N VAL A 257 -13.35 -7.83 9.49
CA VAL A 257 -12.05 -8.23 8.94
C VAL A 257 -11.79 -9.71 9.18
N ASP A 258 -12.07 -10.24 10.38
CA ASP A 258 -11.94 -11.67 10.71
C ASP A 258 -12.80 -12.52 9.78
N ALA A 259 -14.07 -12.17 9.58
CA ALA A 259 -14.95 -12.91 8.70
C ALA A 259 -14.41 -12.99 7.26
N ILE A 260 -13.95 -11.87 6.72
CA ILE A 260 -13.35 -11.81 5.38
C ILE A 260 -12.07 -12.63 5.33
N ALA A 261 -11.15 -12.42 6.28
CA ALA A 261 -9.86 -13.11 6.33
C ALA A 261 -10.01 -14.63 6.49
N ARG A 262 -10.99 -15.10 7.27
CA ARG A 262 -11.30 -16.52 7.43
C ARG A 262 -11.90 -17.14 6.18
N SER A 263 -12.59 -16.37 5.34
CA SER A 263 -13.06 -16.84 4.03
C SER A 263 -11.92 -17.13 3.06
N MET A 264 -10.76 -16.53 3.28
CA MET A 264 -9.55 -16.75 2.50
C MET A 264 -8.80 -17.96 3.05
N ASN A 265 -8.99 -19.13 2.44
CA ASN A 265 -8.36 -20.37 2.90
C ASN A 265 -6.84 -20.18 3.09
N GLY A 266 -6.32 -20.48 4.28
CA GLY A 266 -4.90 -20.32 4.60
C GLY A 266 -4.38 -18.88 4.62
N PHE A 267 -5.20 -17.87 4.96
CA PHE A 267 -4.71 -16.52 5.26
C PHE A 267 -4.66 -16.31 6.78
N HIS A 268 -3.44 -16.11 7.32
CA HIS A 268 -3.19 -15.98 8.76
C HIS A 268 -2.49 -14.69 9.16
N PHE A 269 -1.77 -14.04 8.24
CA PHE A 269 -0.99 -12.85 8.58
C PHE A 269 -0.82 -11.93 7.37
N GLY A 270 -1.35 -10.72 7.44
CA GLY A 270 -1.24 -9.78 6.34
C GLY A 270 -2.06 -8.51 6.53
N ARG A 271 -2.16 -7.71 5.48
CA ARG A 271 -2.79 -6.39 5.53
C ARG A 271 -3.85 -6.26 4.45
N LEU A 272 -5.06 -5.87 4.85
CA LEU A 272 -6.12 -5.46 3.93
C LEU A 272 -5.99 -3.96 3.71
N ASP A 273 -5.75 -3.52 2.49
CA ASP A 273 -5.80 -2.10 2.15
C ASP A 273 -7.22 -1.79 1.65
N VAL A 274 -7.87 -0.82 2.31
CA VAL A 274 -9.29 -0.53 2.15
C VAL A 274 -9.55 0.96 1.94
N ARG A 275 -10.63 1.29 1.23
CA ARG A 275 -11.19 2.65 1.14
C ARG A 275 -12.51 2.75 1.88
N PHE A 276 -12.79 3.91 2.46
CA PHE A 276 -13.97 4.13 3.29
C PHE A 276 -14.40 5.61 3.29
N ALA A 277 -15.65 5.86 3.68
CA ALA A 277 -16.26 7.18 3.59
C ALA A 277 -15.95 8.08 4.81
N SER A 278 -15.89 7.51 6.01
CA SER A 278 -15.63 8.22 7.27
C SER A 278 -15.09 7.28 8.34
N GLU A 279 -14.43 7.83 9.37
CA GLU A 279 -13.97 7.01 10.51
C GLU A 279 -15.12 6.23 11.16
N ALA A 280 -16.31 6.84 11.30
CA ALA A 280 -17.50 6.17 11.81
C ALA A 280 -17.95 4.98 10.93
N ALA A 281 -17.86 5.11 9.60
CA ALA A 281 -18.13 4.00 8.69
C ALA A 281 -17.11 2.87 8.88
N LEU A 282 -15.82 3.22 8.97
CA LEU A 282 -14.77 2.23 9.23
C LEU A 282 -15.00 1.50 10.56
N GLN A 283 -15.36 2.22 11.64
CA GLN A 283 -15.69 1.64 12.94
C GLN A 283 -16.92 0.71 12.91
N ARG A 284 -17.83 0.85 11.93
CA ARG A 284 -18.93 -0.10 11.71
C ARG A 284 -18.54 -1.29 10.81
N GLY A 285 -17.28 -1.35 10.37
CA GLY A 285 -16.82 -2.34 9.39
C GLY A 285 -17.35 -2.07 7.99
N GLU A 286 -17.63 -0.80 7.65
CA GLU A 286 -18.09 -0.38 6.33
C GLU A 286 -16.91 0.16 5.49
N PHE A 287 -16.41 -0.65 4.57
CA PHE A 287 -15.27 -0.32 3.71
C PHE A 287 -15.30 -1.11 2.40
N ARG A 288 -14.38 -0.79 1.48
CA ARG A 288 -14.12 -1.58 0.27
C ARG A 288 -12.65 -1.92 0.19
N ILE A 289 -12.36 -3.21 0.07
CA ILE A 289 -11.02 -3.75 -0.11
C ILE A 289 -10.55 -3.44 -1.51
N ILE A 290 -9.39 -2.80 -1.61
CA ILE A 290 -8.72 -2.52 -2.88
C ILE A 290 -7.53 -3.44 -3.10
N GLU A 291 -6.92 -3.96 -2.04
CA GLU A 291 -5.73 -4.81 -2.11
C GLU A 291 -5.56 -5.67 -0.85
N ILE A 292 -4.99 -6.87 -1.02
CA ILE A 292 -4.59 -7.76 0.07
C ILE A 292 -3.09 -8.00 -0.07
N ASN A 293 -2.36 -7.83 1.02
CA ASN A 293 -0.92 -8.05 1.09
C ASN A 293 -0.63 -9.17 2.11
N GLY A 294 0.32 -10.06 1.83
CA GLY A 294 0.65 -11.17 2.73
C GLY A 294 1.68 -10.81 3.81
N ALA A 295 2.51 -11.80 4.17
CA ALA A 295 3.41 -11.74 5.34
C ALA A 295 4.45 -10.61 5.28
N GLY A 296 4.91 -10.26 4.07
CA GLY A 296 5.88 -9.21 3.82
C GLY A 296 5.31 -7.79 3.88
N SER A 297 3.99 -7.66 4.10
CA SER A 297 3.35 -6.35 4.16
C SER A 297 3.95 -5.46 5.25
N GLU A 298 4.25 -4.23 4.87
CA GLU A 298 4.88 -3.26 5.75
C GLU A 298 3.93 -2.83 6.89
N ALA A 299 4.50 -2.64 8.10
CA ALA A 299 3.78 -2.12 9.25
C ALA A 299 3.66 -0.59 9.18
N ILE A 300 2.81 -0.13 8.27
CA ILE A 300 2.71 1.28 7.89
C ILE A 300 2.27 2.21 9.03
N GLN A 301 1.65 1.67 10.09
CA GLN A 301 1.29 2.45 11.29
C GLN A 301 2.52 3.02 12.01
N PHE A 302 3.68 2.35 11.94
CA PHE A 302 4.91 2.81 12.61
C PHE A 302 5.64 3.93 11.85
N TRP A 303 5.04 4.43 10.77
CA TRP A 303 5.49 5.61 10.05
C TRP A 303 4.72 6.87 10.45
N ASP A 304 3.84 6.79 11.45
CA ASP A 304 3.18 7.97 12.00
C ASP A 304 4.23 8.98 12.48
N PRO A 305 4.18 10.26 12.02
CA PRO A 305 5.16 11.25 12.38
C PRO A 305 5.17 11.64 13.86
N THR A 306 4.12 11.32 14.61
CA THR A 306 4.02 11.54 16.06
C THR A 306 4.78 10.50 16.88
N LEU A 307 5.13 9.35 16.29
CA LEU A 307 5.88 8.30 16.99
C LEU A 307 7.36 8.67 17.17
N ARG A 308 7.91 8.31 18.33
CA ARG A 308 9.35 8.36 18.54
C ARG A 308 10.00 7.22 17.77
N LEU A 309 11.23 7.46 17.31
CA LEU A 309 11.98 6.47 16.52
C LEU A 309 12.08 5.10 17.21
N ARG A 310 12.34 5.11 18.53
CA ARG A 310 12.43 3.89 19.34
C ARG A 310 11.10 3.10 19.35
N ASP A 311 9.98 3.80 19.43
CA ASP A 311 8.65 3.20 19.55
C ASP A 311 8.25 2.59 18.19
N ALA A 312 8.58 3.29 17.09
CA ALA A 312 8.43 2.77 15.74
C ALA A 312 9.24 1.48 15.51
N TYR A 313 10.53 1.46 15.87
CA TYR A 313 11.35 0.25 15.75
C TYR A 313 10.86 -0.89 16.63
N HIS A 314 10.50 -0.61 17.88
CA HIS A 314 9.97 -1.60 18.80
C HIS A 314 8.71 -2.26 18.22
N GLY A 315 7.80 -1.47 17.65
CA GLY A 315 6.61 -1.98 16.98
C GLY A 315 6.92 -2.86 15.76
N VAL A 316 7.85 -2.42 14.90
CA VAL A 316 8.25 -3.22 13.72
C VAL A 316 8.91 -4.54 14.15
N PHE A 317 9.78 -4.53 15.15
CA PHE A 317 10.44 -5.71 15.67
C PHE A 317 9.47 -6.68 16.34
N ALA A 318 8.54 -6.18 17.14
CA ALA A 318 7.48 -7.00 17.74
C ALA A 318 6.63 -7.69 16.67
N LYS A 319 6.32 -7.00 15.56
CA LYS A 319 5.62 -7.62 14.43
C LYS A 319 6.45 -8.73 13.78
N GLN A 320 7.74 -8.51 13.55
CA GLN A 320 8.61 -9.55 12.97
C GLN A 320 8.71 -10.77 13.87
N ASP A 321 8.89 -10.58 15.19
CA ASP A 321 8.92 -11.69 16.15
C ASP A 321 7.59 -12.46 16.16
N ALA A 322 6.45 -11.77 16.20
CA ALA A 322 5.13 -12.39 16.13
C ALA A 322 4.92 -13.19 14.84
N LEU A 323 5.39 -12.69 13.70
CA LEU A 323 5.33 -13.37 12.40
C LEU A 323 6.16 -14.67 12.42
N PHE A 324 7.40 -14.63 12.92
CA PHE A 324 8.25 -15.81 13.04
C PHE A 324 7.69 -16.82 14.04
N ALA A 325 7.17 -16.37 15.18
CA ALA A 325 6.55 -17.23 16.18
C ALA A 325 5.31 -17.95 15.62
N LEU A 326 4.44 -17.24 14.89
CA LEU A 326 3.30 -17.84 14.20
C LEU A 326 3.75 -18.88 13.17
N ALA A 327 4.73 -18.53 12.34
CA ALA A 327 5.28 -19.41 11.33
C ALA A 327 5.93 -20.67 11.93
N ALA A 328 6.57 -20.56 13.09
CA ALA A 328 7.15 -21.69 13.81
C ALA A 328 6.09 -22.68 14.31
N ARG A 329 4.94 -22.19 14.78
CA ARG A 329 3.79 -23.05 15.14
C ARG A 329 3.26 -23.80 13.92
N MET A 330 3.06 -23.10 12.81
CA MET A 330 2.59 -23.74 11.58
C MET A 330 3.60 -24.76 11.02
N ARG A 331 4.91 -24.52 11.18
CA ARG A 331 5.94 -25.51 10.85
C ARG A 331 5.88 -26.74 11.75
N ALA A 332 5.58 -26.57 13.04
CA ALA A 332 5.35 -27.71 13.95
C ALA A 332 4.14 -28.56 13.49
N ASP A 333 3.15 -27.93 12.86
CA ASP A 333 2.00 -28.59 12.24
C ASP A 333 2.28 -29.12 10.81
N GLY A 334 3.56 -29.16 10.39
CA GLY A 334 4.00 -29.75 9.12
C GLY A 334 4.16 -28.78 7.95
N ALA A 335 3.95 -27.47 8.12
CA ALA A 335 4.15 -26.51 7.05
C ALA A 335 5.64 -26.35 6.68
N VAL A 336 5.95 -26.39 5.39
CA VAL A 336 7.34 -26.33 4.88
C VAL A 336 7.62 -24.95 4.27
N PRO A 337 8.65 -24.22 4.73
CA PRO A 337 9.02 -22.95 4.14
C PRO A 337 9.62 -23.12 2.75
N ILE A 338 9.50 -22.10 1.91
CA ILE A 338 10.13 -22.11 0.59
C ILE A 338 11.65 -22.04 0.71
N SER A 339 12.36 -22.45 -0.34
CA SER A 339 13.80 -22.26 -0.40
C SER A 339 14.18 -20.77 -0.53
N ALA A 340 15.35 -20.40 0.00
CA ALA A 340 15.89 -19.05 -0.16
C ALA A 340 16.04 -18.65 -1.64
N MET A 341 16.40 -19.61 -2.50
CA MET A 341 16.49 -19.38 -3.95
C MET A 341 15.12 -19.07 -4.57
N ALA A 342 14.05 -19.75 -4.15
CA ALA A 342 12.70 -19.45 -4.64
C ALA A 342 12.26 -18.04 -4.23
N LEU A 343 12.49 -17.65 -2.97
CA LEU A 343 12.21 -16.31 -2.49
C LEU A 343 13.01 -15.24 -3.25
N ALA A 344 14.32 -15.48 -3.43
CA ALA A 344 15.18 -14.58 -4.19
C ALA A 344 14.68 -14.42 -5.63
N ARG A 345 14.31 -15.52 -6.31
CA ARG A 345 13.78 -15.46 -7.69
C ARG A 345 12.51 -14.62 -7.78
N ALA A 346 11.57 -14.79 -6.84
CA ALA A 346 10.34 -13.99 -6.77
C ALA A 346 10.65 -12.51 -6.55
N TRP A 347 11.55 -12.20 -5.61
CA TRP A 347 12.02 -10.84 -5.34
C TRP A 347 12.66 -10.18 -6.58
N TRP A 348 13.58 -10.88 -7.26
CA TRP A 348 14.22 -10.38 -8.47
C TRP A 348 13.23 -10.21 -9.64
N ARG A 349 12.25 -11.11 -9.78
CA ARG A 349 11.16 -10.95 -10.76
C ARG A 349 10.39 -9.66 -10.50
N GLN A 350 9.95 -9.45 -9.28
CA GLN A 350 9.23 -8.24 -8.88
C GLN A 350 10.05 -6.96 -9.12
N LEU A 351 11.31 -6.92 -8.69
CA LEU A 351 12.17 -5.75 -8.90
C LEU A 351 12.41 -5.43 -10.39
N ARG A 352 12.52 -6.45 -11.25
CA ARG A 352 12.67 -6.25 -12.71
C ARG A 352 11.41 -5.65 -13.32
N LEU A 353 10.24 -6.16 -12.95
CA LEU A 353 8.97 -5.63 -13.43
C LEU A 353 8.75 -4.18 -12.99
N MET A 354 8.99 -3.89 -11.70
CA MET A 354 8.77 -2.56 -11.13
C MET A 354 9.57 -1.44 -11.81
N ARG A 355 10.76 -1.75 -12.36
CA ARG A 355 11.58 -0.76 -13.10
C ARG A 355 11.00 -0.38 -14.46
N ARG A 356 10.11 -1.20 -15.00
CA ARG A 356 9.52 -1.05 -16.33
C ARG A 356 8.11 -0.45 -16.29
N TYR A 357 7.52 -0.30 -15.10
CA TYR A 357 6.18 0.24 -14.97
C TYR A 357 6.11 1.73 -15.31
N PRO A 358 4.97 2.19 -15.88
CA PRO A 358 4.74 3.59 -16.12
C PRO A 358 4.76 4.40 -14.81
N SER A 359 4.94 5.73 -14.92
CA SER A 359 4.83 6.62 -13.76
C SER A 359 3.42 6.56 -13.14
N SER A 360 3.30 6.65 -11.82
CA SER A 360 1.99 6.79 -11.17
C SER A 360 1.37 8.18 -11.41
N ASN A 361 0.07 8.36 -11.09
CA ASN A 361 -0.59 9.67 -11.02
C ASN A 361 -1.49 9.84 -9.77
#